data_AF-A0A0P8YZ45-F1
#
_entry.id   AF-A0A0P8YZ45-F1
#
_cell.length_a   1.000
_cell.length_b   1.000
_cell.length_c   1.000
_cell.angle_alpha   90.00
_cell.angle_beta   90.00
_cell.angle_gamma   90.00
#
_symmetry.space_group_name_H-M   'P 1'
#
loop_
_entity.id
_entity.type
_entity.pdbx_description
1 polymer ?
#
loop_
_entity_poly.entity_id
_entity_poly.type
_entity_poly.pdbx_seq_one_letter_code
_entity_poly.pdbx_strand_id
1 'polypeptide(L)'
;MAIEIVPEWMLNLDDEDISFIKKFLLASGSLKEIASQYGVTYPTVRLRLDKLIQKIQISDDTAREPYIALIKRLAVNDKLDFDTAKLLISEYKKMKGEL
;
A
#
# COMPACT_ATOMS: atom_id res chain seq x y z
N MET A 1 1.01 -23.69 -11.58
CA MET A 1 0.84 -22.58 -12.53
C MET A 1 1.86 -21.52 -12.18
N ALA A 2 2.66 -21.10 -13.15
CA ALA A 2 3.48 -19.91 -12.99
C ALA A 2 2.56 -18.68 -13.06
N ILE A 3 2.96 -17.60 -12.42
CA ILE A 3 2.29 -16.30 -12.61
C ILE A 3 2.67 -15.83 -14.02
N GLU A 4 1.76 -16.01 -14.99
CA GLU A 4 1.95 -15.53 -16.37
C GLU A 4 1.57 -14.05 -16.53
N ILE A 5 0.79 -13.51 -15.58
CA ILE A 5 0.30 -12.13 -15.57
C ILE A 5 0.60 -11.52 -14.20
N VAL A 6 1.30 -10.39 -14.19
CA VAL A 6 1.58 -9.65 -12.95
C VAL A 6 0.28 -9.10 -12.38
N PRO A 7 -0.08 -9.43 -11.12
CA PRO A 7 -1.27 -8.90 -10.46
C PRO A 7 -1.25 -7.36 -10.35
N GLU A 8 -2.41 -6.72 -10.44
CA GLU A 8 -2.51 -5.25 -10.37
C GLU A 8 -1.92 -4.65 -9.09
N TRP A 9 -2.06 -5.32 -7.94
CA TRP A 9 -1.49 -4.85 -6.68
C TRP A 9 0.04 -4.76 -6.68
N MET A 10 0.70 -5.50 -7.58
CA MET A 10 2.15 -5.47 -7.74
C MET A 10 2.63 -4.35 -8.68
N LEU A 11 1.75 -3.76 -9.50
CA LEU A 11 2.15 -2.77 -10.51
C LEU A 11 2.74 -1.49 -9.90
N ASN A 12 2.34 -1.15 -8.67
CA ASN A 12 2.80 0.04 -7.95
C ASN A 12 3.92 -0.25 -6.95
N LEU A 13 4.46 -1.47 -6.93
CA LEU A 13 5.56 -1.86 -6.05
C LEU A 13 6.89 -1.66 -6.77
N ASP A 14 7.84 -1.04 -6.07
CA ASP A 14 9.21 -0.90 -6.56
C ASP A 14 10.05 -2.15 -6.27
N ASP A 15 11.25 -2.24 -6.86
CA ASP A 15 12.14 -3.39 -6.66
C ASP A 15 12.49 -3.63 -5.18
N GLU A 16 12.52 -2.56 -4.40
CA GLU A 16 12.79 -2.58 -2.97
C GLU A 16 11.63 -3.16 -2.16
N ASP A 17 10.39 -2.87 -2.54
CA ASP A 17 9.18 -3.48 -2.01
C ASP A 17 9.15 -4.98 -2.31
N ILE A 18 9.45 -5.38 -3.55
CA ILE A 18 9.49 -6.79 -3.95
C ILE A 18 10.58 -7.56 -3.19
N SER A 19 11.77 -6.97 -3.06
CA SER A 19 12.88 -7.54 -2.28
C SER A 19 12.52 -7.68 -0.80
N PHE A 20 11.84 -6.67 -0.24
CA PHE A 20 11.34 -6.72 1.12
C PHE A 20 10.32 -7.84 1.32
N ILE A 21 9.33 -7.99 0.43
CA ILE A 21 8.33 -9.08 0.49
C ILE A 21 9.03 -10.43 0.50
N LYS A 22 9.97 -10.65 -0.43
CA LYS A 22 10.71 -11.91 -0.53
C LYS A 22 11.44 -12.23 0.77
N LYS A 23 12.20 -11.28 1.32
CA LYS A 23 12.94 -11.48 2.56
C LYS A 23 12.00 -11.70 3.75
N PHE A 24 10.92 -10.92 3.84
CA PHE A 24 9.92 -11.05 4.89
C PHE A 24 9.28 -12.45 4.92
N LEU A 25 8.93 -13.00 3.75
CA LEU A 25 8.42 -14.36 3.62
C LEU A 25 9.48 -15.41 4.02
N LEU A 26 10.73 -15.25 3.59
CA LEU A 26 11.83 -16.14 3.98
C LEU A 26 12.10 -16.10 5.49
N ALA A 27 11.83 -14.98 6.16
CA ALA A 27 11.89 -14.83 7.61
C ALA A 27 10.58 -15.23 8.31
N SER A 28 9.68 -15.97 7.66
CA SER A 28 8.37 -16.39 8.20
C SER A 28 7.52 -15.22 8.73
N GLY A 29 7.67 -14.02 8.15
CA GLY A 29 6.99 -12.81 8.58
C GLY A 29 7.53 -12.19 9.88
N SER A 30 8.70 -12.61 10.35
CA SER A 30 9.31 -12.09 11.57
C SER A 30 9.92 -10.70 11.37
N LEU A 31 9.21 -9.68 11.87
CA LEU A 31 9.71 -8.30 11.88
C LEU A 31 11.02 -8.14 12.67
N LYS A 32 11.22 -8.93 13.74
CA LYS A 32 12.47 -8.92 14.52
C LYS A 32 13.64 -9.46 13.71
N GLU A 33 13.43 -10.55 12.99
CA GLU A 33 14.49 -11.17 12.19
C GLU A 33 14.88 -10.30 11.00
N ILE A 34 13.89 -9.68 10.34
CA ILE A 34 14.13 -8.71 9.30
C ILE A 34 14.88 -7.49 9.83
N ALA A 35 14.52 -6.97 11.01
CA ALA A 35 15.25 -5.87 11.64
C ALA A 35 16.73 -6.21 11.84
N SER A 36 17.02 -7.43 12.29
CA SER A 36 18.39 -7.95 12.40
C SER A 36 19.11 -8.01 11.04
N GLN A 37 18.47 -8.59 10.01
CA GLN A 37 19.05 -8.71 8.67
C GLN A 37 19.37 -7.36 8.01
N TYR A 38 18.52 -6.35 8.24
CA TYR A 38 18.69 -5.01 7.68
C TYR A 38 19.56 -4.10 8.57
N GLY A 39 19.95 -4.53 9.78
CA GLY A 39 20.72 -3.71 10.72
C GLY A 39 19.95 -2.48 11.23
N VAL A 40 18.62 -2.56 11.31
CA VAL A 40 17.75 -1.45 11.73
C VAL A 40 16.88 -1.86 12.91
N THR A 41 16.14 -0.91 13.48
CA THR A 41 15.25 -1.20 14.61
C THR A 41 13.95 -1.87 14.17
N TYR A 42 13.34 -2.64 15.07
CA TYR A 42 12.02 -3.23 14.86
C TYR A 42 10.95 -2.19 14.44
N PRO A 43 10.83 -1.02 15.10
CA PRO A 43 9.91 0.04 14.64
C PRO A 43 10.16 0.51 13.21
N THR A 44 11.42 0.58 12.77
CA THR A 44 11.78 0.97 11.39
C THR A 44 11.23 -0.03 10.38
N VAL A 45 11.41 -1.33 10.63
CA VAL A 45 10.86 -2.39 9.75
C VAL A 45 9.34 -2.40 9.78
N ARG A 46 8.75 -2.21 10.96
CA ARG A 46 7.30 -2.15 11.12
C ARG A 46 6.70 -1.04 10.25
N LEU A 47 7.28 0.17 10.29
CA LEU A 47 6.85 1.29 9.46
C LEU A 47 6.95 0.97 7.96
N ARG A 48 8.02 0.28 7.53
CA ARG A 48 8.18 -0.15 6.14
C ARG A 48 7.10 -1.15 5.73
N LEU A 49 6.80 -2.14 6.58
CA LEU A 49 5.72 -3.10 6.34
C LEU A 49 4.36 -2.39 6.26
N ASP A 50 4.06 -1.48 7.19
CA ASP A 50 2.78 -0.75 7.19
C ASP A 50 2.60 0.08 5.91
N LYS A 51 3.67 0.74 5.42
CA LYS A 51 3.65 1.46 4.12
C LYS A 51 3.40 0.53 2.94
N LEU A 52 4.05 -0.64 2.92
CA LEU A 52 3.85 -1.63 1.87
C LEU A 52 2.39 -2.13 1.85
N ILE A 53 1.83 -2.46 3.02
CA ILE A 53 0.42 -2.87 3.13
C ILE A 53 -0.51 -1.77 2.59
N GLN A 54 -0.25 -0.50 2.91
CA GLN A 54 -1.04 0.62 2.39
C GLN A 54 -0.95 0.72 0.85
N LYS A 55 0.24 0.57 0.25
CA LYS A 55 0.41 0.56 -1.22
C LYS A 55 -0.44 -0.54 -1.88
N ILE A 56 -0.45 -1.74 -1.29
CA ILE A 56 -1.23 -2.88 -1.78
C ILE A 56 -2.73 -2.58 -1.69
N GLN A 57 -3.21 -2.12 -0.52
CA GLN A 57 -4.63 -1.79 -0.31
C GLN A 57 -5.12 -0.69 -1.26
N ILE A 58 -4.32 0.35 -1.50
CA ILE A 58 -4.68 1.40 -2.45
C ILE A 58 -4.81 0.82 -3.87
N SER A 59 -3.92 -0.08 -4.26
CA SER A 59 -3.96 -0.70 -5.59
C SER A 59 -5.21 -1.58 -5.77
N ASP A 60 -5.55 -2.39 -4.77
CA ASP A 60 -6.79 -3.18 -4.77
C ASP A 60 -8.06 -2.32 -4.77
N ASP A 61 -8.05 -1.20 -4.04
CA ASP A 61 -9.15 -0.23 -4.06
C ASP A 61 -9.25 0.51 -5.41
N THR A 62 -8.12 0.71 -6.10
CA THR A 62 -8.08 1.36 -7.44
C THR A 62 -8.79 0.54 -8.49
N ALA A 63 -8.68 -0.79 -8.43
CA ALA A 63 -9.39 -1.68 -9.31
C ALA A 63 -10.92 -1.61 -9.12
N ARG A 64 -11.40 -1.22 -7.94
CA ARG A 64 -12.83 -1.18 -7.60
C ARG A 64 -13.46 0.21 -7.74
N GLU A 65 -12.71 1.27 -7.46
CA GLU A 65 -13.22 2.65 -7.44
C GLU A 65 -12.18 3.67 -7.97
N PRO A 66 -12.05 3.82 -9.30
CA PRO A 66 -10.94 4.56 -9.93
C PRO A 66 -10.86 6.03 -9.52
N TYR A 67 -12.00 6.67 -9.21
CA TYR A 67 -12.03 8.06 -8.74
C TYR A 67 -11.52 8.21 -7.30
N ILE A 68 -11.94 7.32 -6.39
CA ILE A 68 -11.49 7.32 -4.99
C ILE A 68 -9.99 7.01 -4.92
N ALA A 69 -9.51 6.13 -5.79
CA ALA A 69 -8.09 5.82 -5.88
C ALA A 69 -7.21 6.96 -6.38
N LEU A 70 -7.69 7.76 -7.34
CA LEU A 70 -7.00 8.98 -7.75
C LEU A 70 -6.80 9.91 -6.55
N ILE A 71 -7.86 10.14 -5.76
CA ILE A 71 -7.81 10.99 -4.56
C ILE A 71 -6.82 10.44 -3.52
N LYS A 72 -6.87 9.13 -3.22
CA LYS A 72 -5.93 8.47 -2.30
C LYS A 72 -4.48 8.63 -2.74
N ARG A 73 -4.19 8.43 -4.03
CA ARG A 73 -2.83 8.58 -4.59
C ARG A 73 -2.33 10.02 -4.54
N LEU A 74 -3.19 11.01 -4.74
CA LEU A 74 -2.83 12.41 -4.58
C LEU A 74 -2.46 12.74 -3.12
N ALA A 75 -3.17 12.17 -2.16
CA ALA A 75 -2.87 12.34 -0.74
C ALA A 75 -1.53 11.69 -0.34
N VAL A 76 -1.26 10.47 -0.82
CA VAL A 76 -0.01 9.75 -0.53
C VAL A 76 1.22 10.45 -1.12
N ASN A 77 1.07 11.13 -2.26
CA ASN A 77 2.15 11.84 -2.94
C ASN A 77 2.29 13.31 -2.49
N ASP A 78 1.70 13.67 -1.35
CA ASP A 78 1.71 15.04 -0.79
C ASP A 78 1.18 16.11 -1.77
N LYS A 79 0.35 15.72 -2.75
CA LYS A 79 -0.31 16.63 -3.70
C LYS A 79 -1.65 17.13 -3.20
N LEU A 80 -2.19 16.50 -2.16
CA LEU A 80 -3.47 16.82 -1.53
C LEU A 80 -3.34 16.54 -0.03
N ASP A 81 -3.91 17.40 0.82
CA ASP A 81 -3.92 17.12 2.26
C ASP A 81 -4.90 15.99 2.60
N PHE A 82 -4.62 15.30 3.71
CA PHE A 82 -5.34 14.10 4.10
C PHE A 82 -6.81 14.38 4.47
N ASP A 83 -7.10 15.55 5.04
CA ASP A 83 -8.45 15.90 5.48
C ASP A 83 -9.35 16.27 4.29
N THR A 84 -8.81 16.99 3.31
CA THR A 84 -9.50 17.25 2.04
C THR A 84 -9.73 15.97 1.24
N ALA A 85 -8.77 15.05 1.24
CA ALA A 85 -8.92 13.74 0.61
C ALA A 85 -10.11 12.95 1.20
N LYS A 86 -10.24 12.95 2.54
CA LYS A 86 -11.39 12.33 3.22
C LYS A 86 -12.71 12.98 2.84
N LEU A 87 -12.76 14.31 2.81
CA LEU A 87 -13.97 15.06 2.45
C LEU A 87 -14.43 14.67 1.04
N LEU A 88 -13.53 14.71 0.05
CA LEU A 88 -13.85 14.37 -1.34
C LEU A 88 -14.36 12.93 -1.51
N ILE A 89 -13.73 11.98 -0.82
CA ILE A 89 -14.16 10.57 -0.85
C ILE A 89 -15.55 10.43 -0.21
N SER A 90 -15.82 11.11 0.90
CA SER A 90 -17.10 11.02 1.60
C SER A 90 -18.27 11.58 0.77
N GLU A 91 -18.08 12.72 0.11
CA GLU A 91 -19.10 13.32 -0.75
C GLU A 91 -19.36 12.47 -1.99
N TYR A 92 -18.31 11.91 -2.59
CA TYR A 92 -18.46 10.99 -3.71
C TYR A 92 -19.26 9.73 -3.35
N LYS A 93 -19.02 9.14 -2.17
CA LYS A 93 -19.79 7.97 -1.69
C LYS A 93 -21.25 8.30 -1.40
N LYS A 94 -21.54 9.48 -0.85
CA LYS A 94 -22.92 9.96 -0.68
C LYS A 94 -23.64 10.08 -2.01
N MET A 95 -22.99 10.65 -3.04
CA MET A 95 -23.58 10.75 -4.38
C MET A 95 -23.88 9.39 -5.01
N LYS A 96 -23.09 8.37 -4.68
CA LYS A 96 -23.28 6.99 -5.15
C LYS A 96 -24.35 6.20 -4.37
N GLY A 97 -24.90 6.76 -3.30
CA GLY A 97 -25.87 6.09 -2.43
C GLY A 97 -25.25 4.97 -1.58
N GLU A 98 -23.94 5.01 -1.35
CA GLU A 98 -23.19 4.01 -0.56
C GLU A 98 -23.06 4.40 0.92
N LEU A 99 -23.70 5.51 1.34
CA LEU A 99 -23.69 6.09 2.69
C LEU A 99 -25.10 6.47 3.14
#